data_AF-A0A4S2B1Q4-F1
#
_entry.id   AF-A0A4S2B1Q4-F1
#
_cell.length_a   1.000
_cell.length_b   1.000
_cell.length_c   1.000
_cell.angle_alpha   90.00
_cell.angle_beta   90.00
_cell.angle_gamma   90.00
#
_symmetry.space_group_name_H-M   'P 1'
#
loop_
_entity.id
_entity.type
_entity.pdbx_description
1 polymer ?
#
loop_
_entity_poly.entity_id
_entity_poly.type
_entity_poly.pdbx_seq_one_letter_code
_entity_poly.pdbx_strand_id
1 'polypeptide(L)'
;MILTTDKMAFVTDQDNSDKYIEELITEYGTNQYRIKINRTLSPPYYQLFYEWKEGKRKLNRELFSSSKLGKIVNFINENIQ
;
A
#
# COMPACT_ATOMS: atom_id res chain seq x y z
N MET A 1 9.77 -6.19 -4.02
CA MET A 1 10.20 -4.81 -3.72
C MET A 1 10.17 -4.56 -2.22
N ILE A 2 11.07 -3.70 -1.72
CA ILE A 2 10.93 -3.08 -0.39
C ILE A 2 10.77 -1.59 -0.64
N LEU A 3 9.76 -0.96 -0.03
CA LEU A 3 9.53 0.48 -0.07
C LEU A 3 9.58 1.02 1.36
N THR A 4 10.57 1.84 1.65
CA THR A 4 10.72 2.49 2.95
C THR A 4 10.18 3.91 2.89
N THR A 5 9.43 4.30 3.91
CA THR A 5 9.06 5.68 4.22
C THR A 5 9.81 6.10 5.49
N ASP A 6 9.57 7.30 6.00
CA ASP A 6 10.21 7.77 7.24
C ASP A 6 9.70 6.99 8.46
N LYS A 7 8.53 6.35 8.33
CA LYS A 7 7.80 5.70 9.44
C LYS A 7 7.66 4.19 9.27
N MET A 8 7.63 3.68 8.04
CA MET A 8 7.23 2.30 7.74
C MET A 8 8.08 1.68 6.65
N ALA A 9 8.20 0.35 6.69
CA ALA A 9 8.77 -0.44 5.60
C ALA A 9 7.69 -1.35 5.04
N PHE A 10 7.38 -1.16 3.75
CA PHE A 10 6.47 -2.00 3.00
C PHE A 10 7.26 -3.08 2.27
N VAL A 11 6.79 -4.32 2.36
CA VAL A 11 7.38 -5.49 1.71
C VAL A 11 6.37 -6.14 0.79
N THR A 12 6.83 -6.71 -0.32
CA THR A 12 5.95 -7.43 -1.25
C THR A 12 5.28 -8.60 -0.55
N ASP A 13 3.96 -8.64 -0.65
CA ASP A 13 3.13 -9.78 -0.33
C ASP A 13 3.19 -10.76 -1.51
N GLN A 14 4.02 -11.81 -1.39
CA GLN A 14 4.27 -12.76 -2.47
C GLN A 14 3.03 -13.57 -2.84
N ASP A 15 2.12 -13.81 -1.89
CA ASP A 15 0.92 -14.61 -2.11
C ASP A 15 -0.14 -13.83 -2.89
N ASN A 16 -0.16 -12.50 -2.73
CA ASN A 16 -1.13 -11.62 -3.39
C ASN A 16 -0.54 -10.80 -4.55
N SER A 17 0.72 -11.05 -4.92
CA SER A 17 1.39 -10.38 -6.03
C SER A 17 1.55 -11.28 -7.25
N ASP A 18 1.40 -10.68 -8.43
CA ASP A 18 1.72 -11.29 -9.70
C ASP A 18 2.53 -10.33 -10.60
N LYS A 19 2.73 -10.70 -11.87
CA LYS A 19 3.49 -9.89 -12.84
C LYS A 19 2.84 -8.55 -13.21
N TYR A 20 1.54 -8.38 -12.97
CA TYR A 20 0.74 -7.22 -13.35
C TYR A 20 0.36 -6.37 -12.14
N ILE A 21 -0.01 -7.00 -11.03
CA ILE A 21 -0.40 -6.36 -9.78
C ILE A 21 0.57 -6.80 -8.71
N GLU A 22 1.32 -5.85 -8.15
CA GLU A 22 2.15 -6.10 -6.98
C GLU A 22 1.50 -5.47 -5.75
N GLU A 23 1.36 -6.23 -4.68
CA GLU A 23 0.87 -5.74 -3.40
C GLU A 23 2.03 -5.63 -2.42
N LEU A 24 2.22 -4.45 -1.84
CA LEU A 24 3.14 -4.25 -0.73
C LEU A 24 2.33 -4.10 0.56
N ILE A 25 2.75 -4.76 1.63
CA ILE A 25 2.09 -4.71 2.93
C ILE A 25 3.05 -4.20 4.01
N THR A 26 2.49 -3.56 5.01
CA THR A 26 3.18 -3.22 6.25
C THR A 26 2.21 -3.28 7.42
N GLU A 27 2.75 -3.53 8.60
CA GLU A 27 2.03 -3.44 9.87
C GLU A 27 2.59 -2.25 10.65
N TYR A 28 1.69 -1.41 11.16
CA TYR A 28 2.07 -0.25 11.93
C TYR A 28 1.07 -0.01 13.06
N GLY A 29 1.54 -0.10 14.30
CA GLY A 29 0.66 -0.17 15.48
C GLY A 29 -0.26 -1.38 15.40
N THR A 30 -1.57 -1.16 15.54
CA THR A 30 -2.61 -2.20 15.39
C THR A 30 -3.22 -2.26 13.98
N ASN A 31 -2.63 -1.53 13.02
CA ASN A 31 -3.19 -1.30 11.70
C ASN A 31 -2.36 -2.00 10.62
N GLN A 32 -3.04 -2.47 9.56
CA GLN A 32 -2.40 -2.96 8.34
C GLN A 32 -2.60 -1.95 7.22
N TYR A 33 -1.51 -1.64 6.51
CA TYR A 33 -1.55 -0.80 5.32
C TYR A 33 -1.05 -1.57 4.12
N ARG A 34 -1.64 -1.28 2.96
CA ARG A 34 -1.33 -1.96 1.71
C ARG A 34 -1.13 -0.95 0.58
N ILE A 35 -0.09 -1.12 -0.21
CA ILE A 35 0.09 -0.39 -1.47
C ILE A 35 -0.12 -1.37 -2.62
N LYS A 36 -1.14 -1.15 -3.42
CA LYS A 36 -1.35 -1.86 -4.69
C LYS A 36 -0.65 -1.11 -5.81
N ILE A 37 0.19 -1.81 -6.55
CA ILE A 37 0.93 -1.30 -7.71
C ILE A 37 0.37 -1.98 -8.95
N ASN A 38 -0.38 -1.24 -9.76
CA ASN A 38 -0.86 -1.70 -11.05
C ASN A 38 0.16 -1.36 -12.15
N ARG A 39 0.87 -2.38 -12.62
CA ARG A 39 1.91 -2.30 -13.66
C ARG A 39 1.36 -2.43 -15.08
N THR A 40 0.06 -2.64 -15.28
CA THR A 40 -0.54 -2.67 -16.63
C THR A 40 -0.71 -1.27 -17.23
N LEU A 41 -0.56 -0.23 -16.42
CA LEU A 41 -0.63 1.17 -16.82
C LEU A 41 0.78 1.74 -17.02
N SER A 42 0.89 2.73 -17.91
CA SER A 42 2.15 3.44 -18.18
C SER A 42 1.92 4.96 -18.01
N PRO A 43 2.44 5.58 -16.92
CA PRO A 43 3.21 4.97 -15.82
C PRO A 43 2.34 4.06 -14.91
N PRO A 44 2.96 3.18 -14.09
CA PRO A 44 2.24 2.37 -13.12
C PRO A 44 1.37 3.22 -12.17
N TYR A 45 0.27 2.64 -11.72
CA TYR A 45 -0.65 3.31 -10.81
C TYR A 45 -0.56 2.71 -9.41
N TYR A 46 -0.47 3.58 -8.41
CA TYR A 46 -0.25 3.22 -7.02
C TYR A 46 -1.46 3.63 -6.19
N GLN A 47 -1.96 2.72 -5.36
CA GLN A 47 -3.09 2.97 -4.46
C GLN A 47 -2.73 2.50 -3.06
N LEU A 48 -2.92 3.36 -2.06
CA LEU A 48 -2.70 3.08 -0.66
C LEU A 48 -4.03 2.78 0.03
N PHE A 49 -4.08 1.67 0.76
CA PHE A 49 -5.24 1.22 1.51
C PHE A 49 -4.91 1.07 2.99
N TYR A 50 -5.92 1.38 3.81
CA TYR A 50 -6.02 0.93 5.18
C TYR A 50 -6.88 -0.33 5.23
N GLU A 51 -6.39 -1.38 5.88
CA GLU A 51 -7.08 -2.65 6.02
C GLU A 51 -7.41 -2.92 7.49
N TRP A 52 -8.66 -3.29 7.77
CA TRP A 52 -9.08 -3.74 9.10
C TRP A 52 -10.02 -4.95 8.99
N LYS A 53 -10.15 -5.68 10.10
CA LYS A 53 -11.07 -6.81 10.20
C LYS A 53 -12.34 -6.40 10.93
N GLU A 54 -13.47 -6.79 10.37
CA GLU A 54 -14.78 -6.71 11.02
C GLU A 54 -15.35 -8.13 11.12
N GLY A 55 -15.11 -8.78 12.26
CA GLY A 55 -15.38 -10.20 12.45
C GLY A 55 -14.56 -11.07 11.48
N LYS A 56 -15.26 -11.80 10.59
CA LYS A 56 -14.63 -12.62 9.54
C LYS A 56 -14.34 -11.85 8.25
N ARG A 57 -14.80 -10.61 8.12
CA ARG A 57 -14.64 -9.80 6.91
C ARG A 57 -13.36 -8.97 6.99
N LYS A 58 -12.64 -8.89 5.87
CA LYS A 58 -11.56 -7.92 5.67
C LYS A 58 -12.13 -6.73 4.89
N LEU A 59 -11.98 -5.53 5.44
CA LEU A 59 -12.45 -4.29 4.84
C LEU A 59 -11.24 -3.42 4.48
N ASN A 60 -11.32 -2.79 3.31
CA ASN A 60 -10.25 -1.99 2.74
C ASN A 60 -10.78 -0.60 2.40
N ARG A 61 -10.13 0.44 2.92
CA ARG A 61 -10.42 1.84 2.58
C ARG A 61 -9.26 2.41 1.80
N GLU A 62 -9.51 2.90 0.59
CA GLU A 62 -8.51 3.68 -0.16
C GLU A 62 -8.27 5.00 0.57
N LEU A 63 -7.00 5.28 0.86
CA LEU A 63 -6.56 6.52 1.50
C LEU A 63 -6.04 7.52 0.47
N PHE A 64 -5.29 7.04 -0.52
CA PHE A 64 -4.64 7.89 -1.50
C PHE A 64 -4.25 7.09 -2.75
N SER A 65 -4.24 7.74 -3.90
CA SER A 65 -3.78 7.13 -5.15
C SER A 65 -3.04 8.11 -6.04
N SER A 66 -2.08 7.59 -6.79
CA SER A 66 -1.26 8.41 -7.68
C SER A 66 -0.57 7.56 -8.74
N SER A 67 -0.24 8.16 -9.87
CA SER A 67 0.71 7.60 -10.84
C SER A 67 2.18 7.84 -10.46
N LYS A 68 2.44 8.50 -9.31
CA LYS A 68 3.78 8.81 -8.82
C LYS A 68 4.00 8.20 -7.44
N LEU A 69 4.93 7.25 -7.34
CA LEU A 69 5.29 6.60 -6.07
C LEU A 69 5.70 7.61 -4.99
N GLY A 70 6.47 8.64 -5.34
CA GLY A 70 6.88 9.68 -4.37
C GLY A 70 5.71 10.41 -3.71
N LYS A 71 4.56 10.57 -4.39
CA LYS A 71 3.37 11.18 -3.78
C LYS A 71 2.73 10.29 -2.72
N ILE A 72 2.77 8.96 -2.92
CA ILE A 72 2.31 7.99 -1.93
C ILE A 72 3.20 8.05 -0.68
N VAL A 73 4.52 8.08 -0.87
CA VAL A 73 5.49 8.19 0.23
C VAL A 73 5.28 9.46 1.05
N ASN A 74 5.16 10.61 0.37
CA ASN A 74 4.90 11.89 1.05
C ASN A 74 3.59 11.87 1.84
N PHE A 75 2.51 11.35 1.23
CA PHE A 75 1.23 11.23 1.92
C PHE A 75 1.34 10.40 3.20
N ILE A 76 2.04 9.26 3.16
CA ILE A 76 2.25 8.39 4.33
C ILE A 76 3.01 9.15 5.43
N ASN A 77 4.12 9.79 5.07
CA ASN A 77 4.95 10.53 6.02
C ASN A 77 4.19 11.69 6.69
N GLU A 78 3.37 12.40 5.92
CA GLU A 78 2.63 13.57 6.39
C GLU A 78 1.36 13.22 7.18
N ASN A 79 0.64 12.13 6.82
CA ASN A 79 -0.74 11.92 7.26
C ASN A 79 -0.96 10.69 8.14
N ILE A 80 -0.06 9.71 8.14
CA ILE A 80 -0.22 8.48 8.92
C ILE A 80 0.63 8.57 10.18
N GLN A 81 -0.01 8.43 11.35
CA GLN A 81 0.59 8.57 12.69
C GLN A 81 0.59 7.26 13.45
#